data_AF-A0A6L6PGG7-F1
#
_entry.id   AF-A0A6L6PGG7-F1
#
_cell.length_a   1.000
_cell.length_b   1.000
_cell.length_c   1.000
_cell.angle_alpha   90.00
_cell.angle_beta   90.00
_cell.angle_gamma   90.00
#
_symmetry.space_group_name_H-M   'P 1'
#
loop_
_entity.id
_entity.type
_entity.pdbx_description
1 polymer ?
#
loop_
_entity_poly.entity_id
_entity_poly.type
_entity_poly.pdbx_seq_one_letter_code
_entity_poly.pdbx_strand_id
1 'polypeptide(L)'
;MPYVAAGNFTEPTGVLGNGQCVALVSALTGAPSSSIWREGESMADLLERNATLVPGTAIATFFKGRYPNWNHGNHAALATPLSWAAKMNCPQVAPEGWGEGQKQLESVRVLSYPVQTVLAADREYYAAPPWTEAERRGYIYQTWPINRDRAAFKYEVDCVYAGTDRYLSLEIANAKQCVARWRARPDHGVAPNSLRFSCN
;
A
#
# COMPACT_ATOMS: atom_id res chain seq x y z
N MET A 1 -2.13 11.05 -22.96
CA MET A 1 -3.38 10.70 -22.24
C MET A 1 -3.38 9.20 -22.03
N PRO A 2 -3.65 8.71 -20.81
CA PRO A 2 -3.69 7.27 -20.53
C PRO A 2 -4.90 6.63 -21.22
N TYR A 3 -4.74 5.39 -21.68
CA TYR A 3 -5.85 4.56 -22.14
C TYR A 3 -6.46 3.88 -20.93
N VAL A 4 -7.78 4.00 -20.74
CA VAL A 4 -8.49 3.48 -19.57
C VAL A 4 -9.68 2.67 -20.07
N ALA A 5 -9.82 1.45 -19.54
CA ALA A 5 -10.94 0.58 -19.88
C ALA A 5 -12.23 1.12 -19.28
N ALA A 6 -13.31 1.08 -20.06
CA ALA A 6 -14.64 1.38 -19.57
C ALA A 6 -15.37 0.09 -19.16
N GLY A 7 -16.27 0.19 -18.17
CA GLY A 7 -17.11 -0.92 -17.74
C GLY A 7 -16.43 -1.94 -16.81
N ASN A 8 -17.03 -3.12 -16.66
CA ASN A 8 -16.51 -4.20 -15.81
C ASN A 8 -15.40 -4.98 -16.53
N PHE A 9 -14.19 -4.43 -16.54
CA PHE A 9 -13.02 -5.03 -17.20
C PHE A 9 -12.38 -6.18 -16.39
N THR A 10 -12.81 -6.40 -15.15
CA THR A 10 -12.30 -7.47 -14.27
C THR A 10 -12.91 -8.84 -14.55
N GLU A 11 -14.03 -8.90 -15.27
CA GLU A 11 -14.71 -10.14 -15.63
C GLU A 11 -15.01 -10.20 -17.13
N PRO A 12 -13.99 -10.34 -17.99
CA PRO A 12 -14.22 -10.53 -19.41
C PRO A 12 -14.94 -11.87 -19.64
N THR A 13 -16.10 -11.82 -20.28
CA THR A 13 -16.98 -12.99 -20.52
C THR A 13 -16.47 -13.95 -21.61
N GLY A 14 -15.24 -13.77 -22.09
CA GLY A 14 -14.60 -14.61 -23.10
C GLY A 14 -13.22 -14.12 -23.52
N VAL A 15 -12.57 -14.87 -24.41
CA VAL A 15 -11.29 -14.48 -25.03
C VAL A 15 -11.53 -13.28 -25.94
N LEU A 16 -10.84 -12.17 -25.67
CA LEU A 16 -10.94 -10.95 -26.49
C LEU A 16 -9.84 -10.93 -27.56
N GLY A 17 -10.23 -10.61 -28.80
CA GLY A 17 -9.34 -10.55 -29.95
C GLY A 17 -8.74 -11.93 -30.31
N ASN A 18 -7.41 -12.00 -30.39
CA ASN A 18 -6.67 -13.23 -30.70
C ASN A 18 -6.11 -13.94 -29.45
N GLY A 19 -6.59 -13.57 -28.26
CA GLY A 19 -6.09 -14.10 -26.98
C GLY A 19 -4.71 -13.59 -26.55
N GLN A 20 -4.15 -12.61 -27.25
CA GLN A 20 -2.92 -11.94 -26.81
C GLN A 20 -3.22 -10.78 -25.85
N CYS A 21 -2.28 -10.53 -24.94
CA CYS A 21 -2.37 -9.46 -23.94
C CYS A 21 -2.60 -8.06 -24.55
N VAL A 22 -1.99 -7.76 -25.70
CA VAL A 22 -2.20 -6.49 -26.41
C VAL A 22 -3.63 -6.40 -26.98
N ALA A 23 -4.16 -7.49 -27.53
CA ALA A 23 -5.50 -7.51 -28.10
C ALA A 23 -6.58 -7.25 -27.03
N LEU A 24 -6.39 -7.80 -25.82
CA LEU A 24 -7.22 -7.52 -24.66
C LEU A 24 -7.24 -6.01 -24.33
N VAL A 25 -6.05 -5.41 -24.18
CA VAL A 25 -5.92 -3.98 -23.83
C VAL A 25 -6.52 -3.10 -24.91
N SER A 26 -6.23 -3.37 -26.19
CA SER A 26 -6.81 -2.61 -27.31
C SER A 26 -8.33 -2.73 -27.36
N ALA A 27 -8.88 -3.93 -27.15
CA ALA A 27 -10.33 -4.14 -27.17
C ALA A 27 -11.06 -3.40 -26.05
N LEU A 28 -10.47 -3.36 -24.85
CA LEU A 28 -11.14 -2.79 -23.67
C LEU A 28 -10.92 -1.28 -23.51
N THR A 29 -9.85 -0.72 -24.08
CA THR A 29 -9.47 0.69 -23.89
C THR A 29 -9.51 1.53 -25.15
N GLY A 30 -9.63 0.91 -26.33
CA GLY A 30 -9.46 1.59 -27.62
C GLY A 30 -8.00 1.96 -27.93
N ALA A 31 -7.02 1.39 -27.23
CA ALA A 31 -5.61 1.65 -27.49
C ALA A 31 -5.21 1.23 -28.92
N PRO A 32 -4.44 2.06 -29.64
CA PRO A 32 -3.97 1.77 -31.00
C PRO A 32 -2.92 0.65 -30.98
N SER A 33 -2.36 0.30 -32.14
CA SER A 33 -1.30 -0.70 -32.25
C SER A 33 -0.15 -0.48 -31.23
N SER A 34 0.29 -1.54 -30.57
CA SER A 34 1.40 -1.50 -29.60
C SER A 34 2.70 -0.93 -30.16
N SER A 35 2.88 -1.00 -31.49
CA SER A 35 4.03 -0.43 -32.21
C SER A 35 4.22 1.08 -31.99
N ILE A 36 3.14 1.81 -31.69
CA ILE A 36 3.20 3.26 -31.45
C ILE A 36 3.15 3.64 -29.98
N TRP A 37 3.01 2.68 -29.06
CA TRP A 37 2.95 2.95 -27.63
C TRP A 37 4.25 3.55 -27.12
N ARG A 38 4.10 4.50 -26.21
CA ARG A 38 5.19 5.17 -25.51
C ARG A 38 5.10 4.88 -24.03
N GLU A 39 6.25 4.68 -23.42
CA GLU A 39 6.35 4.50 -21.97
C GLU A 39 5.75 5.72 -21.27
N GLY A 40 4.85 5.44 -20.33
CA GLY A 40 4.23 6.43 -19.48
C GLY A 40 5.01 6.62 -18.18
N GLU A 41 4.31 7.04 -17.15
CA GLU A 41 4.86 7.10 -15.81
C GLU A 41 5.23 5.69 -15.30
N SER A 42 6.38 5.57 -14.65
CA SER A 42 6.84 4.31 -14.08
C SER A 42 5.89 3.84 -12.99
N MET A 43 5.47 2.57 -13.08
CA MET A 43 4.66 1.94 -12.02
C MET A 43 5.41 1.93 -10.69
N ALA A 44 6.74 1.74 -10.69
CA ALA A 44 7.54 1.79 -9.48
C ALA A 44 7.50 3.18 -8.84
N ASP A 45 7.58 4.24 -9.65
CA ASP A 45 7.55 5.61 -9.15
C ASP A 45 6.15 5.93 -8.60
N LEU A 46 5.09 5.59 -9.33
CA LEU A 46 3.71 5.74 -8.87
C LEU A 46 3.49 5.07 -7.50
N LEU A 47 4.07 3.89 -7.31
CA LEU A 47 4.04 3.15 -6.04
C LEU A 47 4.86 3.85 -4.94
N GLU A 48 6.00 4.47 -5.26
CA GLU A 48 6.83 5.19 -4.30
C GLU A 48 6.15 6.46 -3.77
N ARG A 49 5.48 7.21 -4.65
CA ARG A 49 4.76 8.45 -4.28
C ARG A 49 3.32 8.22 -3.80
N ASN A 50 2.89 6.95 -3.67
CA ASN A 50 1.52 6.59 -3.25
C ASN A 50 0.46 7.26 -4.14
N ALA A 51 0.74 7.34 -5.45
CA ALA A 51 -0.16 7.94 -6.42
C ALA A 51 -1.29 6.96 -6.75
N THR A 52 -2.51 7.47 -6.86
CA THR A 52 -3.66 6.66 -7.28
C THR A 52 -3.64 6.50 -8.80
N LEU A 53 -3.51 5.27 -9.27
CA LEU A 53 -3.74 4.93 -10.67
C LEU A 53 -5.23 4.68 -10.88
N VAL A 54 -5.81 5.29 -11.92
CA VAL A 54 -7.22 5.09 -12.26
C VAL A 54 -7.44 3.61 -12.61
N PRO A 55 -8.37 2.90 -11.94
CA PRO A 55 -8.72 1.53 -12.31
C PRO A 55 -9.08 1.43 -13.79
N GLY A 56 -8.59 0.38 -14.45
CA GLY A 56 -8.74 0.15 -15.89
C GLY A 56 -7.63 0.77 -16.73
N THR A 57 -6.67 1.49 -16.14
CA THR A 57 -5.56 2.09 -16.91
C THR A 57 -4.70 1.02 -17.57
N ALA A 58 -4.44 1.15 -18.87
CA ALA A 58 -3.53 0.29 -19.61
C ALA A 58 -2.10 0.44 -19.08
N ILE A 59 -1.49 -0.69 -18.73
CA ILE A 59 -0.09 -0.81 -18.32
C ILE A 59 0.62 -1.83 -19.21
N ALA A 60 1.91 -1.64 -19.44
CA ALA A 60 2.68 -2.55 -20.26
C ALA A 60 4.16 -2.55 -19.88
N THR A 61 4.87 -3.60 -20.26
CA THR A 61 6.33 -3.64 -20.21
C THR A 61 6.90 -2.74 -21.30
N PHE A 62 7.77 -1.81 -20.92
CA PHE A 62 8.50 -0.97 -21.86
C PHE A 62 10.00 -1.28 -21.79
N PHE A 63 10.66 -1.24 -22.94
CA PHE A 63 12.10 -1.31 -23.05
C PHE A 63 12.58 -0.11 -23.88
N LYS A 64 13.41 0.74 -23.28
CA LYS A 64 13.89 2.00 -23.88
C LYS A 64 12.74 2.87 -24.42
N GLY A 65 11.66 3.04 -23.65
CA GLY A 65 10.55 3.92 -24.02
C GLY A 65 9.56 3.36 -25.05
N ARG A 66 9.65 2.06 -25.40
CA ARG A 66 8.76 1.40 -26.39
C ARG A 66 8.31 0.03 -25.92
N TYR A 67 7.14 -0.38 -26.41
CA TYR A 67 6.71 -1.76 -26.31
C TYR A 67 7.54 -2.62 -27.28
N PRO A 68 8.26 -3.64 -26.80
CA PRO A 68 9.32 -4.26 -27.61
C PRO A 68 8.83 -5.29 -28.64
N ASN A 69 7.56 -5.72 -28.59
CA ASN A 69 6.97 -6.72 -29.49
C ASN A 69 7.84 -7.99 -29.67
N TRP A 70 8.46 -8.48 -28.59
CA TRP A 70 9.21 -9.72 -28.63
C TRP A 70 8.27 -10.93 -28.70
N ASN A 71 8.84 -12.09 -29.08
CA ASN A 71 8.07 -13.36 -29.10
C ASN A 71 7.67 -13.83 -27.70
N HIS A 72 8.33 -13.33 -26.65
CA HIS A 72 8.03 -13.59 -25.24
C HIS A 72 8.65 -12.51 -24.34
N GLY A 73 8.19 -12.40 -23.09
CA GLY A 73 8.77 -11.52 -22.08
C GLY A 73 8.24 -10.08 -22.07
N ASN A 74 7.46 -9.68 -23.07
CA ASN A 74 6.64 -8.48 -23.03
C ASN A 74 5.19 -8.79 -22.66
N HIS A 75 4.55 -7.87 -21.95
CA HIS A 75 3.19 -8.04 -21.47
C HIS A 75 2.44 -6.71 -21.41
N ALA A 76 1.13 -6.76 -21.59
CA ALA A 76 0.24 -5.62 -21.46
C ALA A 76 -0.99 -6.05 -20.65
N ALA A 77 -1.48 -5.19 -19.78
CA ALA A 77 -2.59 -5.49 -18.89
C ALA A 77 -3.40 -4.22 -18.61
N LEU A 78 -4.55 -4.41 -17.96
CA LEU A 78 -5.27 -3.31 -17.33
C LEU A 78 -4.93 -3.33 -15.85
N ALA A 79 -4.55 -2.18 -15.31
CA ALA A 79 -4.47 -2.01 -13.87
C ALA A 79 -5.87 -2.23 -13.32
N THR A 80 -6.04 -3.23 -12.47
CA THR A 80 -7.23 -3.32 -11.62
C THR A 80 -7.25 -2.12 -10.67
N PRO A 81 -8.34 -1.87 -9.92
CA PRO A 81 -8.13 -1.19 -8.65
C PRO A 81 -6.93 -1.87 -8.03
N LEU A 82 -5.89 -1.10 -7.75
CA LEU A 82 -4.86 -1.59 -6.87
C LEU A 82 -5.62 -1.78 -5.56
N SER A 83 -6.20 -2.97 -5.34
CA SER A 83 -5.99 -3.66 -4.08
C SER A 83 -4.50 -3.93 -4.08
N TRP A 84 -3.76 -2.85 -3.88
CA TRP A 84 -2.69 -2.81 -2.94
C TRP A 84 -2.67 -4.15 -2.16
N ALA A 85 -1.62 -4.94 -2.26
CA ALA A 85 -0.74 -4.88 -1.09
C ALA A 85 -0.49 -3.40 -0.79
N ALA A 86 -1.43 -2.76 -0.08
CA ALA A 86 -1.16 -1.44 0.48
C ALA A 86 0.01 -1.77 1.31
N LYS A 87 1.03 -0.97 1.12
CA LYS A 87 1.78 -0.64 2.28
C LYS A 87 0.75 -0.21 3.31
N MET A 88 0.47 -1.09 4.26
CA MET A 88 -0.52 -0.88 5.29
C MET A 88 0.00 0.32 6.05
N ASN A 89 -0.64 1.47 5.85
CA ASN A 89 -0.17 2.76 6.34
C ASN A 89 -1.19 3.32 7.32
N CYS A 90 -0.70 3.98 8.37
CA CYS A 90 -1.57 4.78 9.21
C CYS A 90 -1.88 6.12 8.53
N PRO A 91 -3.16 6.50 8.37
CA PRO A 91 -3.54 7.83 7.94
C PRO A 91 -2.90 8.89 8.82
N GLN A 92 -2.52 10.03 8.22
CA GLN A 92 -1.91 11.12 8.98
C GLN A 92 -2.92 11.89 9.82
N VAL A 93 -4.19 11.81 9.46
CA VAL A 93 -5.30 12.43 10.17
C VAL A 93 -6.36 11.39 10.52
N ALA A 94 -7.05 11.60 11.63
CA ALA A 94 -8.12 10.73 12.08
C ALA A 94 -9.24 10.64 11.02
N PRO A 95 -9.94 9.50 10.92
CA PRO A 95 -11.07 9.34 10.01
C PRO A 95 -12.15 10.43 10.20
N GLU A 96 -12.61 11.02 9.09
CA GLU A 96 -13.59 12.12 9.12
C GLU A 96 -14.90 11.76 9.85
N GLY A 97 -15.31 10.49 9.76
CA GLY A 97 -16.53 9.98 10.41
C GLY A 97 -16.50 10.00 11.94
N TRP A 98 -15.38 10.34 12.58
CA TRP A 98 -15.29 10.40 14.04
C TRP A 98 -15.88 11.69 14.63
N GLY A 99 -16.02 12.77 13.85
CA GLY A 99 -16.52 14.06 14.35
C GLY A 99 -15.55 14.81 15.28
N GLU A 100 -14.29 14.38 15.35
CA GLU A 100 -13.26 14.91 16.27
C GLU A 100 -12.37 16.00 15.64
N GLY A 101 -12.70 16.44 14.41
CA GLY A 101 -11.83 17.30 13.60
C GLY A 101 -10.57 16.59 13.12
N GLN A 102 -9.65 17.34 12.49
CA GLN A 102 -8.41 16.79 11.91
C GLN A 102 -7.33 16.49 12.97
N LYS A 103 -7.59 15.51 13.83
CA LYS A 103 -6.62 15.00 14.82
C LYS A 103 -5.45 14.33 14.09
N GLN A 104 -4.23 14.65 14.48
CA GLN A 104 -3.02 14.16 13.81
C GLN A 104 -2.57 12.82 14.39
N LEU A 105 -1.94 11.98 13.57
CA LEU A 105 -1.33 10.74 14.00
C LEU A 105 -0.23 11.03 15.03
N GLU A 106 -0.34 10.43 16.21
CA GLU A 106 0.56 10.65 17.34
C GLU A 106 1.48 9.47 17.59
N SER A 107 0.92 8.25 17.54
CA SER A 107 1.68 7.02 17.77
C SER A 107 1.06 5.84 17.02
N VAL A 108 1.81 4.74 16.97
CA VAL A 108 1.35 3.46 16.44
C VAL A 108 1.65 2.34 17.43
N ARG A 109 0.76 1.36 17.53
CA ARG A 109 0.99 0.12 18.28
C ARG A 109 0.90 -1.06 17.33
N VAL A 110 2.02 -1.74 17.11
CA VAL A 110 2.01 -3.01 16.35
C VAL A 110 1.67 -4.11 17.34
N LEU A 111 0.56 -4.79 17.12
CA LEU A 111 0.03 -5.84 17.97
C LEU A 111 0.40 -7.21 17.41
N SER A 112 0.71 -8.16 18.30
CA SER A 112 0.96 -9.55 17.93
C SER A 112 0.37 -10.48 18.98
N TYR A 113 -0.59 -11.33 18.59
CA TYR A 113 -1.30 -12.21 19.51
C TYR A 113 -1.77 -13.50 18.83
N PRO A 114 -1.99 -14.59 19.58
CA PRO A 114 -2.52 -15.82 19.02
C PRO A 114 -3.88 -15.62 18.32
N VAL A 115 -4.13 -16.34 17.22
CA VAL A 115 -5.38 -16.24 16.43
C VAL A 115 -6.64 -16.47 17.26
N GLN A 116 -6.55 -17.29 18.31
CA GLN A 116 -7.67 -17.66 19.19
C GLN A 116 -7.91 -16.64 20.32
N THR A 117 -7.03 -15.65 20.47
CA THR A 117 -7.17 -14.64 21.52
C THR A 117 -8.32 -13.70 21.20
N VAL A 118 -9.27 -13.59 22.12
CA VAL A 118 -10.25 -12.50 22.16
C VAL A 118 -9.58 -11.33 22.85
N LEU A 119 -9.37 -10.24 22.12
CA LEU A 119 -8.72 -9.06 22.66
C LEU A 119 -9.64 -8.34 23.64
N ALA A 120 -9.09 -7.97 24.80
CA ALA A 120 -9.76 -7.08 25.73
C ALA A 120 -9.83 -5.65 25.14
N ALA A 121 -10.65 -4.79 25.76
CA ALA A 121 -10.75 -3.38 25.36
C ALA A 121 -9.41 -2.65 25.53
N ASP A 122 -8.64 -3.00 26.56
CA ASP A 122 -7.22 -2.66 26.64
C ASP A 122 -6.45 -3.61 25.71
N ARG A 123 -5.80 -3.01 24.71
CA ARG A 123 -5.00 -3.72 23.70
C ARG A 123 -3.52 -3.45 23.85
N GLU A 124 -3.15 -2.55 24.77
CA GLU A 124 -1.78 -2.12 25.00
C GLU A 124 -0.89 -3.28 25.47
N TYR A 125 -1.47 -4.23 26.23
CA TYR A 125 -0.77 -5.45 26.62
C TYR A 125 -0.22 -6.27 25.43
N TYR A 126 -0.85 -6.19 24.27
CA TYR A 126 -0.46 -6.94 23.07
C TYR A 126 0.50 -6.16 22.15
N ALA A 127 0.86 -4.93 22.52
CA ALA A 127 1.79 -4.12 21.75
C ALA A 127 3.19 -4.72 21.79
N ALA A 128 3.66 -5.17 20.64
CA ALA A 128 5.00 -5.69 20.47
C ALA A 128 6.01 -4.53 20.43
N PRO A 129 7.08 -4.55 21.23
CA PRO A 129 8.15 -3.57 21.10
C PRO A 129 8.80 -3.70 19.71
N PRO A 130 9.37 -2.61 19.17
CA PRO A 130 10.13 -2.69 17.94
C PRO A 130 11.32 -3.63 18.12
N TRP A 131 11.62 -4.39 17.08
CA TRP A 131 12.80 -5.26 17.06
C TRP A 131 14.09 -4.44 16.97
N THR A 132 14.07 -3.36 16.18
CA THR A 132 15.16 -2.38 16.18
C THR A 132 14.61 -0.98 16.36
N GLU A 133 15.35 -0.17 17.09
CA GLU A 133 15.22 1.28 17.09
C GLU A 133 16.57 1.90 16.75
N ALA A 134 16.58 2.87 15.83
CA ALA A 134 17.79 3.58 15.46
C ALA A 134 17.50 5.06 15.19
N GLU A 135 18.32 5.94 15.76
CA GLU A 135 18.31 7.35 15.42
C GLU A 135 19.31 7.64 14.29
N ARG A 136 18.87 8.31 13.23
CA ARG A 136 19.71 8.73 12.10
C ARG A 136 19.29 10.11 11.62
N ARG A 137 20.23 11.06 11.62
CA ARG A 137 20.03 12.44 11.12
C ARG A 137 18.80 13.12 11.72
N GLY A 138 18.56 12.93 13.03
CA GLY A 138 17.43 13.51 13.76
C GLY A 138 16.08 12.83 13.50
N TYR A 139 16.07 11.62 12.93
CA TYR A 139 14.89 10.77 12.79
C TYR A 139 15.07 9.48 13.58
N ILE A 140 14.02 9.04 14.27
CA ILE A 140 13.94 7.70 14.85
C ILE A 140 13.29 6.78 13.83
N TYR A 141 13.86 5.58 13.70
CA TYR A 141 13.37 4.49 12.88
C TYR A 141 13.13 3.28 13.76
N GLN A 142 11.90 2.81 13.81
CA GLN A 142 11.52 1.56 14.47
C GLN A 142 11.12 0.53 13.42
N THR A 143 11.52 -0.73 13.63
CA THR A 143 11.16 -1.84 12.73
C THR A 143 10.58 -3.02 13.47
N TRP A 144 9.60 -3.68 12.86
CA TRP A 144 8.98 -4.90 13.35
C TRP A 144 9.01 -5.94 12.24
N PRO A 145 9.76 -7.05 12.38
CA PRO A 145 9.61 -8.19 11.51
C PRO A 145 8.24 -8.84 11.77
N ILE A 146 7.47 -9.06 10.70
CA ILE A 146 6.18 -9.73 10.76
C ILE A 146 6.42 -11.18 10.37
N ASN A 147 6.51 -12.04 11.38
CA ASN A 147 6.83 -13.46 11.18
C ASN A 147 5.55 -14.25 10.86
N ARG A 148 5.31 -14.50 9.57
CA ARG A 148 4.18 -15.33 9.10
C ARG A 148 4.37 -16.82 9.32
N ASP A 149 5.58 -17.29 9.60
CA ASP A 149 5.89 -18.72 9.71
C ASP A 149 5.22 -19.37 10.94
N ARG A 150 4.62 -18.55 11.81
CA ARG A 150 3.67 -18.98 12.83
C ARG A 150 2.24 -18.67 12.37
N ALA A 151 1.62 -19.59 11.64
CA ALA A 151 0.17 -19.57 11.33
C ALA A 151 -0.75 -19.45 12.56
N ALA A 152 -0.19 -19.53 13.78
CA ALA A 152 -0.87 -19.37 15.04
C ALA A 152 -1.05 -17.92 15.52
N PHE A 153 -0.44 -16.91 14.88
CA PHE A 153 -0.49 -15.51 15.33
C PHE A 153 -1.15 -14.57 14.31
N LYS A 154 -1.91 -13.59 14.82
CA LYS A 154 -2.40 -12.42 14.11
C LYS A 154 -1.54 -11.21 14.41
N TYR A 155 -1.43 -10.33 13.42
CA TYR A 155 -0.73 -9.06 13.52
C TYR A 155 -1.68 -7.94 13.14
N GLU A 156 -1.76 -6.91 13.96
CA GLU A 156 -2.55 -5.71 13.69
C GLU A 156 -1.75 -4.46 14.01
N VAL A 157 -2.20 -3.31 13.54
CA VAL A 157 -1.67 -2.01 13.94
C VAL A 157 -2.81 -1.11 14.39
N ASP A 158 -2.67 -0.54 15.58
CA ASP A 158 -3.49 0.57 16.02
C ASP A 158 -2.79 1.89 15.64
N CYS A 159 -3.47 2.70 14.83
CA CYS A 159 -3.07 4.08 14.56
C CYS A 159 -3.75 5.00 15.59
N VAL A 160 -2.96 5.64 16.45
CA VAL A 160 -3.44 6.44 17.57
C VAL A 160 -3.30 7.93 17.22
N TYR A 161 -4.37 8.70 17.45
CA TYR A 161 -4.44 10.11 17.06
C TYR A 161 -4.44 11.01 18.29
N ALA A 162 -3.79 12.17 18.17
CA ALA A 162 -3.58 13.09 19.26
C ALA A 162 -4.91 13.59 19.86
N GLY A 163 -5.03 13.49 21.18
CA GLY A 163 -6.18 14.02 21.93
C GLY A 163 -7.49 13.28 21.65
N THR A 164 -7.43 11.99 21.35
CA THR A 164 -8.58 11.09 21.31
C THR A 164 -8.22 9.71 21.87
N ASP A 165 -9.18 9.06 22.52
CA ASP A 165 -9.06 7.66 22.97
C ASP A 165 -9.35 6.66 21.83
N ARG A 166 -9.76 7.16 20.66
CA ARG A 166 -10.03 6.35 19.48
C ARG A 166 -8.75 6.05 18.71
N TYR A 167 -8.71 4.85 18.15
CA TYR A 167 -7.65 4.40 17.27
C TYR A 167 -8.25 3.69 16.05
N LEU A 168 -7.52 3.73 14.94
CA LEU A 168 -7.87 2.96 13.74
C LEU A 168 -7.07 1.65 13.78
N SER A 169 -7.77 0.52 13.95
CA SER A 169 -7.16 -0.81 13.90
C SER A 169 -7.13 -1.34 12.48
N LEU A 170 -5.98 -1.79 12.01
CA LEU A 170 -5.80 -2.35 10.68
C LEU A 170 -5.10 -3.72 10.77
N GLU A 171 -5.62 -4.73 10.08
CA GLU A 171 -5.04 -6.09 10.06
C GLU A 171 -3.84 -6.19 9.10
N ILE A 172 -2.69 -6.59 9.63
CA ILE A 172 -1.45 -6.76 8.85
C ILE A 172 -1.45 -8.18 8.23
N ALA A 173 -2.21 -8.35 7.15
CA ALA A 173 -2.40 -9.67 6.54
C ALA A 173 -1.21 -10.16 5.68
N ASN A 174 -0.57 -9.26 4.92
CA ASN A 174 0.40 -9.61 3.87
C ASN A 174 1.68 -8.77 3.91
N ALA A 175 2.22 -8.52 5.10
CA ALA A 175 3.53 -7.88 5.25
C ALA A 175 4.56 -8.84 5.87
N LYS A 176 5.82 -8.66 5.49
CA LYS A 176 7.00 -9.28 6.10
C LYS A 176 7.64 -8.36 7.14
N GLN A 177 7.44 -7.06 7.02
CA GLN A 177 8.00 -6.08 7.93
C GLN A 177 7.10 -4.85 8.03
N CYS A 178 7.10 -4.21 9.20
CA CYS A 178 6.54 -2.89 9.41
C CYS A 178 7.62 -1.93 9.89
N VAL A 179 7.49 -0.66 9.51
CA VAL A 179 8.44 0.40 9.85
C VAL A 179 7.67 1.64 10.29
N ALA A 180 8.07 2.21 11.42
CA ALA A 180 7.70 3.55 11.84
C ALA A 180 8.92 4.47 11.71
N ARG A 181 8.73 5.68 11.21
CA ARG A 181 9.73 6.74 11.27
C ARG A 181 9.12 8.05 11.69
N TRP A 182 9.85 8.83 12.47
CA TRP A 182 9.46 10.19 12.82
C TRP A 182 10.68 11.05 13.09
N ARG A 183 10.49 12.37 13.08
CA ARG A 183 11.55 13.30 13.46
C ARG A 183 11.60 13.35 14.98
N ALA A 184 12.77 13.08 15.56
CA ALA A 184 12.98 13.12 17.00
C ALA A 184 12.82 14.57 17.50
N ARG A 185 12.04 14.75 18.57
CA ARG A 185 12.10 15.95 19.39
C ARG A 185 13.29 15.85 20.38
N PRO A 186 13.72 16.95 21.00
CA PRO A 186 14.78 16.92 22.03
C PRO A 186 14.47 16.01 23.23
N ASP A 187 13.19 15.76 23.51
CA ASP A 187 12.71 14.81 24.54
C ASP A 187 12.59 13.37 24.02
N HIS A 188 13.16 13.06 22.85
CA HIS A 188 12.99 11.81 22.11
C HIS A 188 11.53 11.49 21.73
N GLY A 189 10.62 12.46 21.89
CA GLY A 189 9.22 12.32 21.49
C GLY A 189 9.00 12.44 19.98
N VAL A 190 7.75 12.19 19.57
CA VAL A 190 7.31 12.33 18.17
C VAL A 190 7.09 13.80 17.84
N ALA A 191 7.80 14.33 16.84
CA ALA A 191 7.52 15.67 16.34
C ALA A 191 6.17 15.68 15.60
N PRO A 192 5.35 16.74 15.76
CA PRO A 192 4.04 16.83 15.09
C PRO A 192 4.14 16.59 13.58
N ASN A 193 3.17 15.83 13.04
CA ASN A 193 3.02 15.53 11.62
C ASN A 193 4.22 14.81 10.97
N SER A 194 5.16 14.30 11.77
CA SER A 194 6.38 13.65 11.27
C SER A 194 6.30 12.14 11.24
N LEU A 195 5.39 11.54 12.03
CA LEU A 195 5.23 10.09 12.12
C LEU A 195 4.70 9.52 10.80
N ARG A 196 5.39 8.52 10.28
CA ARG A 196 4.97 7.71 9.14
C ARG A 196 5.10 6.26 9.53
N PHE A 197 4.06 5.48 9.25
CA PHE A 197 4.06 4.04 9.44
C PHE A 197 3.69 3.36 8.13
N SER A 198 4.38 2.28 7.81
CA SER A 198 4.13 1.47 6.63
C SER A 198 4.58 0.03 6.84
N CYS A 199 3.83 -0.93 6.32
CA CYS A 199 4.28 -2.32 6.21
C CYS A 199 4.57 -2.73 4.75
N ASN A 200 5.47 -3.69 4.52
CA ASN A 200 5.86 -4.20 3.21
C ASN A 200 6.08 -5.71 3.20
#